data_AF-A0A368HCA6-F1
#
_entry.id   AF-A0A368HCA6-F1
#
_cell.length_a   1.000
_cell.length_b   1.000
_cell.length_c   1.000
_cell.angle_alpha   90.00
_cell.angle_beta   90.00
_cell.angle_gamma   90.00
#
_symmetry.space_group_name_H-M   'P 1'
#
loop_
_entity.id
_entity.type
_entity.pdbx_description
1 polymer ?
#
loop_
_entity_poly.entity_id
_entity_poly.type
_entity_poly.pdbx_seq_one_letter_code
_entity_poly.pdbx_strand_id
1 'polypeptide(L)'
;MSEHHRQLLDEDLKKLEQHSRTTLASFGDVHRKVASVSAEGGEKYGELFFIRKILKSCNELKEFVRKAVSWSKDIPRAVVACGCETPVEIYKL
;
A
#
# COMPACT_ATOMS: atom_id res chain seq x y z
N MET A 1 13.86 0.99 -9.38
CA MET A 1 12.53 1.43 -9.86
C MET A 1 12.71 2.52 -10.88
N SER A 2 12.13 2.39 -12.08
CA SER A 2 12.01 3.55 -12.96
C SER A 2 11.06 4.56 -12.30
N GLU A 3 11.39 5.85 -12.40
CA GLU A 3 10.60 6.97 -11.89
C GLU A 3 9.11 6.89 -12.29
N HIS A 4 8.85 6.28 -13.45
CA HIS A 4 7.54 5.97 -13.98
C HIS A 4 6.66 5.09 -13.07
N HIS A 5 7.19 4.02 -12.47
CA HIS A 5 6.40 3.14 -11.58
C HIS A 5 5.95 3.88 -10.31
N ARG A 6 6.79 4.79 -9.81
CA ARG A 6 6.46 5.60 -8.63
C ARG A 6 5.32 6.57 -8.94
N GLN A 7 5.37 7.21 -10.11
CA GLN A 7 4.31 8.11 -10.57
C GLN A 7 2.96 7.39 -10.72
N LEU A 8 2.95 6.19 -11.31
CA LEU A 8 1.72 5.38 -11.43
C LEU A 8 1.13 5.02 -10.06
N LEU A 9 1.98 4.62 -9.10
CA LEU A 9 1.54 4.33 -7.75
C LEU A 9 0.96 5.57 -7.06
N ASP A 10 1.59 6.74 -7.24
CA ASP A 10 1.10 8.00 -6.68
C ASP A 10 -0.25 8.42 -7.28
N GLU A 11 -0.45 8.24 -8.58
CA GLU A 11 -1.74 8.48 -9.22
C GLU A 11 -2.85 7.57 -8.69
N ASP A 12 -2.54 6.28 -8.53
CA ASP A 12 -3.52 5.31 -8.04
C ASP A 12 -3.84 5.50 -6.56
N LEU A 13 -2.84 5.83 -5.74
CA LEU A 13 -3.07 6.27 -4.37
C LEU A 13 -3.96 7.52 -4.34
N LYS A 14 -3.69 8.53 -5.17
CA LYS A 14 -4.52 9.75 -5.20
C LYS A 14 -5.97 9.46 -5.60
N LYS A 15 -6.21 8.61 -6.60
CA LYS A 15 -7.57 8.19 -7.00
C LYS A 15 -8.28 7.46 -5.87
N LEU A 16 -7.58 6.56 -5.19
CA LEU A 16 -8.10 5.84 -4.03
C LEU A 16 -8.47 6.81 -2.90
N GLU A 17 -7.60 7.77 -2.59
CA GLU A 17 -7.85 8.73 -1.51
C GLU A 17 -9.08 9.60 -1.80
N GLN A 18 -9.24 10.04 -3.04
CA GLN A 18 -10.42 10.77 -3.50
C GLN A 18 -11.71 9.95 -3.34
N HIS A 19 -11.68 8.67 -3.73
CA HIS A 19 -12.87 7.83 -3.67
C HIS A 19 -13.23 7.36 -2.26
N SER A 20 -12.23 6.95 -1.49
CA SER A 20 -12.40 6.49 -0.11
C SER A 20 -12.69 7.63 0.86
N ARG A 21 -12.59 8.89 0.41
CA ARG A 21 -12.68 10.11 1.23
C ARG A 21 -11.75 10.04 2.45
N THR A 22 -10.61 9.37 2.30
CA THR A 22 -9.62 9.18 3.35
C THR A 22 -8.23 9.19 2.73
N THR A 23 -7.22 9.59 3.49
CA THR A 23 -5.85 9.64 3.00
C THR A 23 -4.97 8.64 3.74
N LEU A 24 -3.91 8.17 3.11
CA LEU A 24 -2.92 7.32 3.77
C LEU A 24 -2.29 8.07 4.97
N ALA A 25 -2.08 9.39 4.82
CA ALA A 25 -1.64 10.27 5.91
C ALA A 25 -2.64 10.37 7.08
N SER A 26 -3.92 10.07 6.87
CA SER A 26 -4.90 10.04 7.97
C SER A 26 -4.69 8.88 8.94
N PHE A 27 -3.91 7.87 8.54
CA PHE A 27 -3.53 6.75 9.40
C PHE A 27 -2.30 7.06 10.25
N GLY A 28 -1.56 8.13 9.98
CA GLY A 28 -0.37 8.54 10.75
C GLY A 28 0.75 9.10 9.88
N ASP A 29 1.95 9.20 10.47
CA ASP A 29 3.14 9.65 9.76
C ASP A 29 3.68 8.53 8.86
N VAL A 30 3.48 8.69 7.54
CA VAL A 30 3.76 7.69 6.51
C VAL A 30 5.15 7.92 5.94
N HIS A 31 6.02 6.93 6.11
CA HIS A 31 7.31 6.84 5.43
C HIS A 31 7.23 5.85 4.28
N ARG A 32 7.91 6.17 3.18
CA ARG A 32 7.96 5.34 1.97
C ARG A 32 9.37 4.82 1.75
N LYS A 33 9.50 3.55 1.39
CA LYS A 33 10.79 2.93 1.05
C LYS A 33 10.61 1.99 -0.13
N VAL A 34 11.50 2.08 -1.11
CA VAL A 34 11.56 1.08 -2.19
C VAL A 34 11.93 -0.28 -1.60
N ALA A 35 11.22 -1.32 -2.01
CA ALA A 35 11.52 -2.70 -1.64
C ALA A 35 11.66 -3.59 -2.86
N SER A 36 12.60 -4.52 -2.78
CA SER A 36 12.62 -5.70 -3.63
C SER A 36 11.68 -6.74 -3.03
N VAL A 37 10.76 -7.23 -3.84
CA VAL A 37 9.88 -8.34 -3.50
C VAL A 37 10.27 -9.48 -4.42
N SER A 38 10.80 -10.56 -3.84
CA SER A 38 10.97 -11.81 -4.60
C SER A 38 9.59 -12.38 -4.90
N ALA A 39 9.27 -12.52 -6.18
CA ALA A 39 8.08 -13.20 -6.65
C ALA A 39 8.50 -14.29 -7.66
N GLU A 40 7.68 -15.31 -7.84
CA GLU A 40 7.92 -16.29 -8.91
C GLU A 40 8.02 -15.54 -10.25
N GLY A 41 9.17 -15.71 -10.94
CA GLY A 41 9.50 -14.99 -12.18
C GLY A 41 10.51 -13.84 -12.06
N GLY A 42 11.08 -13.57 -10.87
CA GLY A 42 12.21 -12.67 -10.68
C GLY A 42 12.03 -11.63 -9.56
N GLU A 43 13.02 -10.73 -9.41
CA GLU A 43 12.87 -9.59 -8.50
C GLU A 43 11.84 -8.60 -9.06
N LYS A 44 10.74 -8.40 -8.32
CA LYS A 44 9.82 -7.30 -8.56
C LYS A 44 10.16 -6.15 -7.63
N TYR A 45 10.07 -4.93 -8.13
CA TYR A 45 10.19 -3.74 -7.30
C TYR A 45 8.80 -3.32 -6.81
N GLY A 46 8.67 -3.09 -5.50
CA GLY A 46 7.48 -2.55 -4.85
C GLY A 46 7.82 -1.37 -3.95
N GLU A 47 6.80 -0.76 -3.36
CA GLU A 47 6.97 0.33 -2.38
C GLU A 47 6.41 -0.12 -1.04
N LEU A 48 7.23 -0.01 0.01
CA LEU A 48 6.83 -0.22 1.39
C LEU A 48 6.37 1.11 2.00
N PHE A 49 5.21 1.06 2.62
CA PHE A 49 4.67 2.14 3.43
C PHE A 49 4.82 1.77 4.90
N PHE A 50 5.47 2.63 5.68
CA PHE A 50 5.69 2.44 7.10
C PHE A 50 5.03 3.57 7.87
N ILE A 51 4.12 3.23 8.78
CA ILE A 51 3.44 4.21 9.63
C ILE A 51 4.03 4.08 11.02
N ARG A 52 4.83 5.07 11.44
CA ARG A 52 5.53 5.04 12.75
C ARG A 52 4.57 4.97 13.94
N LYS A 53 3.47 5.71 13.84
CA LYS A 53 2.44 5.81 14.87
C LYS A 53 1.09 5.79 14.18
N ILE A 54 0.37 4.70 14.34
CA ILE A 54 -0.96 4.54 13.74
C ILE A 54 -1.96 5.37 14.57
N LEU A 55 -2.70 6.25 13.91
CA LEU A 55 -3.72 7.12 14.51
C LEU A 55 -5.14 6.54 14.36
N LYS A 56 -5.31 5.53 13.52
CA LYS A 56 -6.57 4.82 13.25
C LYS A 56 -6.43 3.33 13.53
N SER A 57 -7.52 2.57 13.47
CA SER A 57 -7.44 1.12 13.70
C SER A 57 -6.70 0.41 12.55
N CYS A 58 -6.02 -0.69 12.87
CA CYS A 58 -5.38 -1.53 11.85
C CYS A 58 -6.42 -2.11 10.85
N ASN A 59 -7.65 -2.37 11.31
CA ASN A 59 -8.72 -2.86 10.43
C ASN A 59 -9.08 -1.83 9.35
N GLU A 60 -9.19 -0.55 9.70
CA GLU A 60 -9.42 0.51 8.72
C GLU A 60 -8.26 0.60 7.71
N LEU A 61 -7.01 0.41 8.16
CA LEU A 61 -5.85 0.40 7.27
C LEU A 61 -5.90 -0.79 6.31
N LYS A 62 -6.22 -1.99 6.80
CA LYS A 62 -6.41 -3.19 5.97
C LYS A 62 -7.52 -3.00 4.95
N GLU A 63 -8.65 -2.39 5.34
CA GLU A 63 -9.73 -2.08 4.41
C GLU A 63 -9.34 -1.04 3.36
N PHE A 64 -8.62 0.01 3.76
CA PHE A 64 -8.09 1.01 2.83
C PHE A 64 -7.18 0.37 1.79
N VAL A 65 -6.22 -0.47 2.23
CA VAL A 65 -5.31 -1.18 1.34
C VAL A 65 -6.05 -2.20 0.47
N ARG A 66 -7.05 -2.90 1.02
CA ARG A 66 -7.89 -3.81 0.21
C ARG A 66 -8.62 -3.09 -0.90
N LYS A 67 -9.19 -1.91 -0.62
CA LYS A 67 -9.78 -1.04 -1.65
C LYS A 67 -8.72 -0.63 -2.68
N ALA A 68 -7.52 -0.23 -2.25
CA ALA A 68 -6.40 0.11 -3.12
C ALA A 68 -6.07 -0.98 -4.14
N VAL A 69 -5.86 -2.21 -3.65
CA VAL A 69 -5.48 -3.37 -4.48
C VAL A 69 -6.62 -3.77 -5.43
N SER A 70 -7.87 -3.69 -4.99
CA SER A 70 -9.02 -4.01 -5.86
C SER A 70 -9.20 -3.02 -7.01
N TRP A 71 -8.86 -1.74 -6.79
CA TRP A 71 -9.11 -0.65 -7.73
C TRP A 71 -7.97 -0.40 -8.70
N SER A 72 -6.73 -0.47 -8.23
CA SER A 72 -5.56 -0.21 -9.06
C SER A 72 -5.44 -1.28 -10.14
N LYS A 73 -5.17 -0.85 -11.38
CA LYS A 73 -4.86 -1.79 -12.47
C LYS A 73 -3.47 -2.40 -12.30
N ASP A 74 -2.59 -1.70 -11.61
CA ASP A 74 -1.15 -1.95 -11.57
C ASP A 74 -0.65 -2.52 -10.23
N ILE A 75 -1.48 -2.52 -9.17
CA ILE A 75 -1.17 -3.13 -7.87
C ILE A 75 -1.84 -4.50 -7.77
N PRO A 76 -1.15 -5.62 -8.08
CA PRO A 76 -1.71 -6.97 -7.96
C PRO A 76 -1.73 -7.51 -6.53
N ARG A 77 -0.89 -6.96 -5.63
CA ARG A 77 -0.69 -7.41 -4.26
C ARG A 77 -0.20 -6.26 -3.39
N ALA A 78 -0.62 -6.23 -2.13
CA ALA A 78 -0.07 -5.41 -1.07
C ALA A 78 0.17 -6.24 0.19
N VAL A 79 1.12 -5.80 1.03
CA VAL A 79 1.38 -6.41 2.35
C VAL A 79 1.19 -5.34 3.41
N VAL A 80 0.37 -5.63 4.42
CA VAL A 80 0.06 -4.72 5.53
C VAL A 80 0.57 -5.33 6.82
N ALA A 81 1.50 -4.65 7.48
CA ALA A 81 2.00 -5.04 8.80
C ALA A 81 1.65 -3.95 9.83
N CYS A 82 0.83 -4.31 10.82
CA CYS A 82 0.47 -3.42 11.92
C CYS A 82 1.15 -3.86 13.21
N GLY A 83 2.25 -3.22 13.59
CA GLY A 83 2.89 -3.41 14.90
C GLY A 83 3.08 -4.89 15.30
N CYS A 84 2.34 -5.33 16.32
CA CYS A 84 2.42 -6.67 16.92
C CYS A 84 1.74 -7.77 16.08
N GLU A 85 1.02 -7.42 15.02
CA GLU A 85 0.32 -8.38 14.18
C GLU A 85 1.25 -8.98 13.12
N THR A 86 0.98 -10.23 12.75
CA THR A 86 1.61 -10.85 11.59
C THR A 86 1.26 -10.05 10.32
N PRO A 87 2.22 -9.77 9.43
CA PRO A 87 1.94 -9.13 8.15
C PRO A 87 0.85 -9.89 7.38
N VAL A 88 -0.16 -9.16 6.89
CA VAL A 88 -1.25 -9.71 6.09
C VAL A 88 -1.02 -9.36 4.63
N GLU A 89 -1.09 -10.37 3.78
CA GLU A 89 -1.02 -10.18 2.34
C GLU A 89 -2.43 -10.02 1.76
N ILE A 90 -2.59 -9.01 0.92
CA ILE A 90 -3.84 -8.67 0.26
C ILE A 90 -3.59 -8.76 -1.24
N TYR A 91 -4.34 -9.64 -1.88
CA TYR A 91 -4.27 -9.88 -3.31
C TYR A 91 -5.46 -9.23 -4.01
N LYS A 92 -5.27 -8.89 -5.28
CA LYS A 92 -6.38 -8.49 -6.14
C LYS A 92 -7.30 -9.70 -6.37
N LEU A 93 -8.60 -9.51 -6.13
CA LEU A 93 -9.64 -10.50 -6.41
C LEU A 93 -9.86 -10.64 -7.92
#